data_AF-A0A8H7U648-F1
#
_entry.id   AF-A0A8H7U648-F1
#
_cell.length_a   1.000
_cell.length_b   1.000
_cell.length_c   1.000
_cell.angle_alpha   90.00
_cell.angle_beta   90.00
_cell.angle_gamma   90.00
#
_symmetry.space_group_name_H-M   'P 1'
#
loop_
_entity.id
_entity.type
_entity.pdbx_description
1 polymer ?
#
loop_
_entity_poly.entity_id
_entity_poly.type
_entity_poly.pdbx_seq_one_letter_code
_entity_poly.pdbx_strand_id
1 'polypeptide(L)'
;MIAFASFAQPPQDAIFPRHHPDVVDDMDVDLGEDDFERGYQRLTCPGEPITSSQAFMRGHGTYVDNEEVIASVAGTIERVNKLVTVRAVRSRYNPEVGDLVVGRITEVQPRRWKVDANSRQDAVLMLSSVNLPGGVQRRKLESDELQMRTFFEDGDLLVAEVQAFFADGAMSLHTRSLRYGKLRNGQLVTVPPALIRRLKSHFISLPCGVDLILGLNGYIWVSKHMSQSQQEGDAFDGEAVYSNRNDEIDGATRIAISRVSNIIRVFGAHFIPLTDTLLLEAYEWAVEQEGDVRDLLQEDVGDALVATVTAHN
;
A
#
# COMPACT_ATOMS: atom_id res chain seq x y z
N MET A 1 -29.82 -19.17 20.74
CA MET A 1 -28.62 -20.03 20.69
C MET A 1 -28.39 -20.41 19.25
N ILE A 2 -27.33 -19.89 18.64
CA ILE A 2 -26.96 -20.20 17.25
C ILE A 2 -25.96 -21.37 17.34
N ALA A 3 -26.32 -22.51 16.77
CA ALA A 3 -25.47 -23.71 16.74
C ALA A 3 -24.54 -23.63 15.53
N PHE A 4 -23.24 -23.83 15.75
CA PHE A 4 -22.25 -24.00 14.68
C PHE A 4 -22.32 -25.43 14.17
N ALA A 5 -22.61 -25.62 12.89
CA ALA A 5 -22.50 -26.91 12.22
C ALA A 5 -21.02 -27.19 11.91
N SER A 6 -20.49 -28.31 12.38
CA SER A 6 -19.13 -28.76 12.03
C SER A 6 -19.08 -29.21 10.58
N PHE A 7 -18.02 -28.87 9.87
CA PHE A 7 -17.79 -29.35 8.51
C PHE A 7 -17.62 -30.88 8.48
N ALA A 8 -18.11 -31.51 7.40
CA ALA A 8 -18.01 -32.95 7.19
C ALA A 8 -16.55 -33.36 6.93
N GLN A 9 -16.12 -34.45 7.59
CA GLN A 9 -14.82 -35.07 7.30
C GLN A 9 -14.81 -35.65 5.88
N PRO A 10 -13.70 -35.53 5.12
CA PRO A 10 -13.58 -36.15 3.82
C PRO A 10 -13.58 -37.70 3.94
N PRO A 11 -14.08 -38.41 2.92
CA PRO A 11 -14.20 -39.87 2.94
C PRO A 11 -12.83 -40.55 2.98
N GLN A 12 -12.74 -41.64 3.76
CA GLN A 12 -11.51 -42.37 4.10
C GLN A 12 -10.89 -43.21 2.97
N ASP A 13 -11.31 -43.07 1.72
CA ASP A 13 -10.81 -43.87 0.59
C ASP A 13 -10.26 -42.99 -0.53
N ALA A 14 -9.05 -42.45 -0.32
CA ALA A 14 -8.17 -42.04 -1.41
C ALA A 14 -6.88 -42.86 -1.28
N ILE A 15 -6.63 -43.66 -2.31
CA ILE A 15 -5.64 -44.72 -2.39
C ILE A 15 -4.22 -44.14 -2.26
N PHE A 16 -3.56 -44.39 -1.12
CA PHE A 16 -2.10 -44.30 -1.01
C PHE A 16 -1.49 -45.66 -1.42
N PRO A 17 -0.42 -45.70 -2.23
CA PRO A 17 0.23 -46.97 -2.55
C PRO A 17 0.85 -47.56 -1.28
N ARG A 18 0.39 -48.77 -0.96
CA ARG A 18 0.84 -49.60 0.17
C ARG A 18 2.34 -49.91 0.05
N HIS A 19 3.10 -49.63 1.11
CA HIS A 19 4.29 -50.41 1.44
C HIS A 19 4.07 -51.06 2.81
N HIS A 20 4.26 -52.38 2.86
CA HIS A 20 4.16 -53.25 4.03
C HIS A 20 5.59 -53.69 4.44
N PRO A 21 5.77 -54.34 5.62
CA PRO A 21 6.25 -53.80 6.89
C PRO A 21 7.75 -54.09 7.16
N ASP A 22 8.20 -53.71 8.35
CA ASP A 22 9.42 -54.17 9.05
C ASP A 22 10.74 -53.47 8.69
N VAL A 23 10.88 -52.23 9.17
CA VAL A 23 12.14 -51.80 9.82
C VAL A 23 11.76 -50.89 11.01
N VAL A 24 12.02 -51.38 12.21
CA VAL A 24 12.19 -50.54 13.40
C VAL A 24 13.48 -49.76 13.19
N ASP A 25 13.35 -48.48 12.89
CA ASP A 25 14.41 -47.50 13.12
C ASP A 25 13.74 -46.19 13.53
N ASP A 26 14.27 -45.61 14.61
CA ASP A 26 13.91 -44.30 15.14
C ASP A 26 13.85 -43.27 14.01
N MET A 27 12.63 -42.87 13.61
CA MET A 27 12.46 -41.63 12.86
C MET A 27 12.46 -40.49 13.87
N ASP A 28 13.67 -40.08 14.25
CA ASP A 28 13.93 -38.67 14.49
C ASP A 28 13.36 -37.91 13.29
N VAL A 29 12.22 -37.26 13.49
CA VAL A 29 11.69 -36.28 12.54
C VAL A 29 12.53 -35.02 12.70
N ASP A 30 13.80 -35.15 12.33
CA ASP A 30 14.67 -34.04 12.00
C ASP A 30 14.14 -33.47 10.68
N LEU A 31 13.11 -32.62 10.78
CA LEU A 31 12.75 -31.72 9.70
C LEU A 31 13.94 -30.77 9.53
N GLY A 32 14.90 -31.25 8.75
CA GLY A 32 16.19 -30.60 8.56
C GLY A 32 16.03 -29.12 8.26
N GLU A 33 16.94 -28.34 8.85
CA GLU A 33 17.16 -26.92 8.56
C GLU A 33 17.40 -26.67 7.04
N ASP A 34 17.64 -27.73 6.26
CA ASP A 34 18.06 -27.71 4.86
C ASP A 34 16.93 -27.54 3.81
N ASP A 35 15.64 -27.72 4.15
CA ASP A 35 14.57 -27.67 3.12
C ASP A 35 14.14 -26.23 2.74
N PHE A 36 14.67 -25.22 3.44
CA PHE A 36 14.37 -23.80 3.19
C PHE A 36 15.54 -22.99 2.60
N GLU A 37 16.71 -23.59 2.39
CA GLU A 37 17.82 -22.94 1.68
C GLU A 37 17.56 -22.78 0.17
N ARG A 38 16.55 -23.48 -0.37
CA ARG A 38 16.03 -23.24 -1.70
C ARG A 38 14.82 -22.31 -1.57
N GLY A 39 14.85 -21.16 -2.25
CA GLY A 39 13.84 -20.09 -2.21
C GLY A 39 12.42 -20.45 -2.67
N TYR A 40 11.91 -21.63 -2.34
CA TYR A 40 10.52 -22.03 -2.49
C TYR A 40 9.69 -21.39 -1.37
N GLN A 41 8.89 -20.39 -1.73
CA GLN A 41 7.89 -19.83 -0.84
C GLN A 41 6.79 -20.89 -0.62
N ARG A 42 6.80 -21.53 0.56
CA ARG A 42 5.77 -22.51 0.94
C ARG A 42 4.43 -21.79 1.13
N LEU A 43 3.45 -22.16 0.31
CA LEU A 43 2.06 -21.72 0.45
C LEU A 43 1.37 -22.52 1.55
N THR A 44 0.50 -21.86 2.31
CA THR A 44 -0.29 -22.46 3.39
C THR A 44 -1.77 -22.19 3.22
N CYS A 45 -2.58 -23.07 3.80
CA CYS A 45 -4.01 -22.86 3.96
C CYS A 45 -4.37 -22.58 5.44
N PRO A 46 -5.47 -21.86 5.71
CA PRO A 46 -5.95 -21.68 7.08
C PRO A 46 -6.18 -23.03 7.78
N GLY A 47 -5.66 -23.18 8.99
CA GLY A 47 -5.73 -24.42 9.77
C GLY A 47 -4.54 -25.37 9.58
N GLU A 48 -3.61 -25.07 8.67
CA GLU A 48 -2.39 -25.86 8.48
C GLU A 48 -1.37 -25.59 9.61
N PRO A 49 -0.85 -26.64 10.29
CA PRO A 49 0.21 -26.49 11.27
C PRO A 49 1.54 -26.17 10.56
N ILE A 50 2.24 -25.15 11.05
CA ILE A 50 3.47 -24.64 10.44
C ILE A 50 4.71 -25.14 11.20
N THR A 51 4.72 -24.99 12.52
CA THR A 51 5.87 -25.31 13.38
C THR A 51 5.47 -25.36 14.85
N SER A 52 6.34 -25.87 15.74
CA SER A 52 6.11 -25.83 17.19
C SER A 52 6.30 -24.43 17.77
N SER A 53 5.40 -24.05 18.69
CA SER A 53 5.41 -22.79 19.42
C SER A 53 6.54 -22.67 20.46
N GLN A 54 7.22 -23.76 20.81
CA GLN A 54 8.32 -23.76 21.78
C GLN A 54 9.60 -23.15 21.17
N ALA A 55 9.83 -23.36 19.88
CA ALA A 55 11.00 -22.86 19.17
C ALA A 55 10.77 -21.49 18.48
N PHE A 56 9.52 -21.20 18.10
CA PHE A 56 9.17 -20.06 17.26
C PHE A 56 8.09 -19.16 17.88
N MET A 57 8.24 -17.86 17.65
CA MET A 57 7.26 -16.83 18.00
C MET A 57 6.22 -16.67 16.89
N ARG A 58 4.95 -16.55 17.28
CA ARG A 58 3.86 -16.23 16.35
C ARG A 58 3.91 -14.78 15.90
N GLY A 59 3.71 -14.55 14.61
CA GLY A 59 3.50 -13.25 14.02
C GLY A 59 2.09 -13.10 13.42
N HIS A 60 1.90 -12.08 12.58
CA HIS A 60 0.67 -11.88 11.83
C HIS A 60 0.35 -13.08 10.92
N GLY A 61 -0.95 -13.37 10.75
CA GLY A 61 -1.40 -14.49 9.93
C GLY A 61 -1.22 -15.87 10.58
N THR A 62 -0.87 -15.92 11.87
CA THR A 62 -0.74 -17.17 12.65
C THR A 62 -1.44 -17.07 14.00
N TYR A 63 -1.81 -18.22 14.55
CA TYR A 63 -2.28 -18.38 15.93
C TYR A 63 -1.65 -19.63 16.53
N VAL A 64 -1.72 -19.77 17.86
CA VAL A 64 -1.18 -20.95 18.56
C VAL A 64 -2.34 -21.79 19.07
N ASP A 65 -2.30 -23.08 18.77
CA ASP A 65 -3.22 -24.08 19.29
C ASP A 65 -2.44 -25.38 19.56
N ASN A 66 -2.72 -26.05 20.67
CA ASN A 66 -2.04 -27.30 21.08
C ASN A 66 -0.50 -27.27 20.97
N GLU A 67 0.14 -26.16 21.38
CA GLU A 67 1.59 -25.93 21.28
C GLU A 67 2.17 -25.86 19.85
N GLU A 68 1.31 -25.80 18.84
CA GLU A 68 1.66 -25.61 17.44
C GLU A 68 1.27 -24.22 16.96
N VAL A 69 2.10 -23.65 16.09
CA VAL A 69 1.81 -22.43 15.35
C VAL A 69 1.05 -22.82 14.09
N ILE A 70 -0.21 -22.38 13.98
CA ILE A 70 -1.12 -22.71 12.89
C ILE A 70 -1.36 -21.45 12.03
N ALA A 71 -1.46 -21.64 10.71
CA ALA A 71 -1.83 -20.58 9.78
C ALA A 71 -3.29 -20.14 9.98
N SER A 72 -3.55 -18.83 10.09
CA SER A 72 -4.91 -18.27 10.10
C SER A 72 -5.39 -17.79 8.72
N VAL A 73 -4.46 -17.60 7.78
CA VAL A 73 -4.73 -17.04 6.45
C VAL A 73 -4.08 -17.89 5.37
N ALA A 74 -4.63 -17.85 4.16
CA ALA A 74 -4.00 -18.47 2.98
C ALA A 74 -2.90 -17.55 2.45
N GLY A 75 -1.67 -18.05 2.35
CA GLY A 75 -0.53 -17.21 2.02
C GLY A 75 0.82 -17.89 2.08
N THR A 76 1.87 -17.13 1.83
CA THR A 76 3.25 -17.61 1.89
C THR A 76 3.80 -17.47 3.31
N ILE A 77 4.47 -18.51 3.80
CA ILE A 77 5.15 -18.44 5.10
C ILE A 77 6.39 -17.57 4.95
N GLU A 78 6.54 -16.59 5.84
CA GLU A 78 7.73 -15.79 6.01
C GLU A 78 8.31 -16.06 7.40
N ARG A 79 9.58 -16.43 7.45
CA ARG A 79 10.30 -16.67 8.70
C ARG A 79 11.43 -15.67 8.81
N VAL A 80 11.38 -14.83 9.84
CA VAL A 80 12.43 -13.85 10.14
C VAL A 80 12.97 -14.17 11.53
N ASN A 81 14.16 -14.79 11.57
CA ASN A 81 14.72 -15.35 12.80
C ASN A 81 13.73 -16.34 13.44
N LYS A 82 13.32 -16.08 14.68
CA LYS A 82 12.33 -16.89 15.41
C LYS A 82 10.88 -16.48 15.14
N LEU A 83 10.63 -15.41 14.40
CA LEU A 83 9.27 -14.94 14.14
C LEU A 83 8.72 -15.58 12.87
N VAL A 84 7.56 -16.24 12.99
CA VAL A 84 6.85 -16.87 11.86
C VAL A 84 5.59 -16.07 11.55
N THR A 85 5.51 -15.56 10.33
CA THR A 85 4.36 -14.82 9.80
C THR A 85 3.83 -15.51 8.56
N VAL A 86 2.54 -15.36 8.27
CA VAL A 86 1.96 -15.77 6.98
C VAL A 86 1.51 -14.52 6.25
N ARG A 87 2.13 -14.26 5.10
CA ARG A 87 1.77 -13.16 4.21
C ARG A 87 0.59 -13.60 3.35
N ALA A 88 -0.58 -13.06 3.64
CA ALA A 88 -1.80 -13.37 2.90
C ALA A 88 -1.70 -12.99 1.43
N VAL A 89 -2.29 -13.79 0.54
CA VAL A 89 -2.34 -13.53 -0.92
C VAL A 89 -3.04 -12.20 -1.22
N ARG A 90 -4.08 -11.86 -0.44
CA ARG A 90 -4.80 -10.59 -0.53
C ARG A 90 -4.98 -10.02 0.86
N SER A 91 -4.52 -8.80 1.06
CA SER A 91 -4.67 -8.06 2.32
C SER A 91 -5.05 -6.61 2.05
N ARG A 92 -5.70 -5.98 3.04
CA ARG A 92 -5.75 -4.52 3.12
C ARG A 92 -4.38 -3.99 3.51
N TYR A 93 -4.17 -2.70 3.30
CA TYR A 93 -2.95 -2.04 3.75
C TYR A 93 -2.80 -2.19 5.26
N ASN A 94 -1.69 -2.79 5.69
CA ASN A 94 -1.31 -2.87 7.09
C ASN A 94 -0.28 -1.77 7.37
N PRO A 95 -0.69 -0.69 8.03
CA PRO A 95 0.17 0.47 8.23
C PRO A 95 1.34 0.19 9.16
N GLU A 96 2.46 0.85 8.89
CA GLU A 96 3.61 0.92 9.79
C GLU A 96 3.97 2.38 10.08
N VAL A 97 4.68 2.62 11.19
CA VAL A 97 5.14 3.98 11.54
C VAL A 97 6.19 4.44 10.54
N GLY A 98 6.03 5.67 10.04
CA GLY A 98 6.90 6.26 9.01
C GLY A 98 6.39 6.04 7.59
N ASP A 99 5.27 5.34 7.40
CA ASP A 99 4.73 5.11 6.07
C ASP A 99 4.16 6.38 5.46
N LEU A 100 4.54 6.66 4.21
CA LEU A 100 3.92 7.69 3.39
C LEU A 100 2.62 7.16 2.79
N VAL A 101 1.51 7.84 3.07
CA VAL A 101 0.18 7.46 2.59
C VAL A 101 -0.51 8.64 1.92
N VAL A 102 -1.29 8.32 0.89
CA VAL A 102 -2.26 9.26 0.33
C VAL A 102 -3.62 8.90 0.90
N GLY A 103 -4.41 9.88 1.30
CA GLY A 103 -5.71 9.64 1.93
C GLY A 103 -6.76 10.65 1.50
N ARG A 104 -8.03 10.28 1.69
CA ARG A 104 -9.20 11.14 1.44
C ARG A 104 -9.88 11.51 2.74
N ILE A 105 -10.17 12.78 2.97
CA ILE A 105 -10.96 13.22 4.11
C ILE A 105 -12.37 12.65 4.00
N THR A 106 -12.81 11.90 5.01
CA THR A 106 -14.17 11.33 5.06
C THR A 106 -15.11 12.18 5.89
N GLU A 107 -14.63 12.69 7.03
CA GLU A 107 -15.41 13.56 7.91
C GLU A 107 -14.52 14.50 8.73
N VAL A 108 -15.03 15.72 8.94
CA VAL A 108 -14.47 16.69 9.90
C VAL A 108 -15.14 16.55 11.27
N GLN A 109 -14.36 16.24 12.31
CA GLN A 109 -14.80 16.14 13.70
C GLN A 109 -14.14 17.23 14.57
N PRO A 110 -14.59 17.46 15.82
CA PRO A 110 -13.92 18.38 16.73
C PRO A 110 -12.43 18.02 16.90
N ARG A 111 -11.55 18.95 16.54
CA ARG A 111 -10.07 18.87 16.64
C ARG A 111 -9.39 17.79 15.81
N ARG A 112 -10.12 17.04 14.98
CA ARG A 112 -9.55 15.99 14.13
C ARG A 112 -10.32 15.78 12.83
N TRP A 113 -9.62 15.34 11.81
CA TRP A 113 -10.20 14.82 10.57
C TRP A 113 -10.09 13.30 10.55
N LYS A 114 -11.12 12.63 10.04
CA LYS A 114 -11.00 11.24 9.63
C LYS A 114 -10.57 11.16 8.17
N VAL A 115 -9.69 10.23 7.88
CA VAL A 115 -9.05 10.06 6.58
C VAL A 115 -9.15 8.60 6.17
N ASP A 116 -9.78 8.32 5.03
CA ASP A 116 -9.68 7.02 4.38
C ASP A 116 -8.30 6.86 3.77
N ALA A 117 -7.54 5.90 4.29
CA ALA A 117 -6.21 5.52 3.82
C ALA A 117 -6.15 4.03 3.42
N ASN A 118 -7.26 3.41 3.01
CA ASN A 118 -7.30 2.01 2.55
C ASN A 118 -6.85 0.96 3.59
N SER A 119 -6.92 1.30 4.88
CA SER A 119 -6.58 0.40 5.99
C SER A 119 -7.83 -0.35 6.49
N ARG A 120 -7.70 -1.07 7.61
CA ARG A 120 -8.82 -1.71 8.32
C ARG A 120 -9.77 -0.71 8.96
N GLN A 121 -9.26 0.43 9.39
CA GLN A 121 -10.00 1.52 10.04
C GLN A 121 -9.59 2.86 9.41
N ASP A 122 -10.44 3.88 9.55
CA ASP A 122 -10.11 5.24 9.15
C ASP A 122 -8.92 5.77 9.97
N ALA A 123 -8.03 6.48 9.30
CA ALA A 123 -6.94 7.18 9.95
C ALA A 123 -7.46 8.48 10.60
N VAL A 124 -6.74 8.97 11.60
CA VAL A 124 -7.06 10.21 12.31
C VAL A 124 -5.94 11.22 12.10
N LEU A 125 -6.28 12.37 11.54
CA LEU A 125 -5.39 13.52 11.42
C LEU A 125 -5.80 14.56 12.46
N MET A 126 -4.94 14.79 13.46
CA MET A 126 -5.23 15.77 14.51
C MET A 126 -4.95 17.21 14.02
N LEU A 127 -5.72 18.18 14.49
CA LEU A 127 -5.44 19.61 14.26
C LEU A 127 -4.06 20.03 14.80
N SER A 128 -3.58 19.36 15.85
CA SER A 128 -2.24 19.56 16.39
C SER A 128 -1.13 19.02 15.47
N SER A 129 -1.45 18.14 14.53
CA SER A 129 -0.50 17.46 13.64
C SER A 129 -0.45 18.02 12.22
N VAL A 130 -1.20 19.08 11.92
CA VAL A 130 -1.14 19.81 10.64
C VAL A 130 -0.37 21.13 10.76
N ASN A 131 0.19 21.58 9.63
CA ASN A 131 0.86 22.87 9.49
C ASN A 131 -0.16 23.97 9.19
N LEU A 132 -0.44 24.85 10.16
CA LEU A 132 -1.38 25.95 9.93
C LEU A 132 -0.72 27.08 9.11
N PRO A 133 -1.51 27.83 8.32
CA PRO A 133 -1.01 28.99 7.59
C PRO A 133 -0.39 30.01 8.56
N GLY A 134 0.79 30.55 8.23
CA GLY A 134 1.58 31.40 9.15
C GLY A 134 2.78 30.70 9.80
N GLY A 135 3.04 29.45 9.41
CA GLY A 135 4.28 28.73 9.72
C GLY A 135 4.38 28.19 11.15
N VAL A 136 5.52 27.57 11.45
CA VAL A 136 5.77 26.83 12.70
C VAL A 136 5.64 27.69 13.97
N GLN A 137 5.84 29.01 13.85
CA GLN A 137 5.79 29.94 14.99
C GLN A 137 4.37 30.36 15.39
N ARG A 138 3.35 30.11 14.56
CA ARG A 138 1.95 30.41 14.88
C ARG A 138 1.46 29.49 16.00
N ARG A 139 0.89 30.08 17.06
CA ARG A 139 0.19 29.31 18.10
C ARG A 139 -1.20 28.90 17.60
N LYS A 140 -1.56 27.64 17.84
CA LYS A 140 -2.88 27.09 17.52
C LYS A 140 -3.91 27.66 18.47
N LEU A 141 -4.96 28.27 17.93
CA LEU A 141 -6.01 28.98 18.67
C LEU A 141 -7.31 28.18 18.60
N GLU A 142 -8.23 28.46 19.52
CA GLU A 142 -9.59 27.88 19.51
C GLU A 142 -10.39 28.32 18.27
N SER A 143 -10.06 29.48 17.69
CA SER A 143 -10.63 29.92 16.41
C SER A 143 -10.29 28.98 15.24
N ASP A 144 -9.15 28.29 15.30
CA ASP A 144 -8.74 27.35 14.25
C ASP A 144 -9.60 26.07 14.28
N GLU A 145 -10.15 25.72 15.44
CA GLU A 145 -11.10 24.59 15.59
C GLU A 145 -12.42 24.88 14.87
N LEU A 146 -12.89 26.13 14.91
CA LEU A 146 -14.09 26.57 14.19
C LEU A 146 -13.87 26.66 12.67
N GLN A 147 -12.63 26.93 12.24
CA GLN A 147 -12.25 27.11 10.84
C GLN A 147 -11.63 25.84 10.22
N MET A 148 -11.78 24.67 10.85
CA MET A 148 -11.17 23.43 10.37
C MET A 148 -11.56 23.07 8.93
N ARG A 149 -12.80 23.37 8.54
CA ARG A 149 -13.31 23.12 7.18
C ARG A 149 -12.58 23.96 6.12
N THR A 150 -12.03 25.12 6.48
CA THR A 150 -11.27 25.94 5.54
C THR A 150 -9.94 25.28 5.13
N PHE A 151 -9.37 24.42 5.97
CA PHE A 151 -8.13 23.69 5.66
C PHE A 151 -8.42 22.42 4.86
N PHE A 152 -9.33 21.61 5.37
CA PHE A 152 -9.71 20.34 4.78
C PHE A 152 -11.22 20.15 4.87
N GLU A 153 -11.84 19.96 3.71
CA GLU A 153 -13.24 19.64 3.52
C GLU A 153 -13.42 18.15 3.22
N ASP A 154 -14.66 17.69 3.37
CA ASP A 154 -15.03 16.31 3.09
C ASP A 154 -14.78 16.00 1.60
N GLY A 155 -13.98 14.96 1.33
CA GLY A 155 -13.57 14.58 -0.02
C GLY A 155 -12.20 15.08 -0.47
N ASP A 156 -11.57 16.01 0.27
CA ASP A 156 -10.21 16.48 -0.05
C ASP A 156 -9.20 15.33 0.01
N LEU A 157 -8.21 15.37 -0.89
CA LEU A 157 -7.10 14.44 -0.92
C LEU A 157 -5.87 15.07 -0.29
N LEU A 158 -5.11 14.27 0.47
CA LEU A 158 -3.89 14.71 1.11
C LEU A 158 -2.84 13.61 1.12
N VAL A 159 -1.58 14.03 1.18
CA VAL A 159 -0.45 13.15 1.49
C VAL A 159 -0.02 13.40 2.93
N ALA A 160 0.17 12.32 3.69
CA ALA A 160 0.58 12.36 5.08
C ALA A 160 1.49 11.19 5.42
N GLU A 161 2.12 11.27 6.58
CA GLU A 161 2.95 10.21 7.13
C GLU A 161 2.29 9.63 8.39
N VAL A 162 2.41 8.32 8.57
CA VAL A 162 1.93 7.61 9.76
C VAL A 162 2.87 7.91 10.93
N GLN A 163 2.38 8.68 11.90
CA GLN A 163 3.15 9.09 13.07
C GLN A 163 3.22 8.01 14.14
N ALA A 164 2.07 7.42 14.46
CA ALA A 164 1.88 6.52 15.59
C ALA A 164 0.54 5.79 15.46
N PHE A 165 0.29 4.87 16.37
CA PHE A 165 -0.99 4.19 16.53
C PHE A 165 -1.67 4.60 17.83
N PHE A 166 -2.98 4.75 17.79
CA PHE A 166 -3.80 4.85 18.99
C PHE A 166 -3.99 3.47 19.64
N ALA A 167 -4.46 3.43 20.87
CA ALA A 167 -4.65 2.18 21.62
C ALA A 167 -5.69 1.23 20.99
N ASP A 168 -6.60 1.76 20.18
CA ASP A 168 -7.60 1.01 19.39
C ASP A 168 -7.05 0.49 18.04
N GLY A 169 -5.79 0.80 17.72
CA GLY A 169 -5.13 0.46 16.47
C GLY A 169 -5.41 1.44 15.33
N ALA A 170 -6.12 2.54 15.57
CA ALA A 170 -6.29 3.59 14.56
C ALA A 170 -4.94 4.28 14.27
N MET A 171 -4.71 4.62 13.01
CA MET A 171 -3.49 5.33 12.60
C MET A 171 -3.60 6.81 12.96
N SER A 172 -2.57 7.36 13.57
CA SER A 172 -2.39 8.81 13.73
C SER A 172 -1.54 9.34 12.58
N LEU A 173 -2.09 10.24 11.77
CA LEU A 173 -1.38 10.89 10.68
C LEU A 173 -0.83 12.25 11.09
N HIS A 174 0.22 12.69 10.39
CA HIS A 174 0.68 14.08 10.45
C HIS A 174 1.13 14.63 9.10
N THR A 175 1.08 15.95 8.96
CA THR A 175 1.54 16.69 7.78
C THR A 175 2.59 17.73 8.14
N ARG A 176 3.51 17.39 9.07
CA ARG A 176 4.52 18.33 9.58
C ARG A 176 5.57 18.74 8.53
N SER A 177 5.81 17.93 7.50
CA SER A 177 6.71 18.30 6.40
C SER A 177 5.99 19.23 5.42
N LEU A 178 6.72 20.17 4.80
CA LEU A 178 6.18 21.04 3.74
C LEU A 178 5.83 20.27 2.46
N ARG A 179 6.42 19.08 2.28
CA ARG A 179 6.06 18.16 1.18
C ARG A 179 4.73 17.44 1.41
N TYR A 180 4.18 17.55 2.62
CA TYR A 180 2.92 16.94 3.00
C TYR A 180 1.81 17.97 3.01
N GLY A 181 0.58 17.54 2.76
CA GLY A 181 -0.55 18.44 2.71
C GLY A 181 -1.55 18.06 1.64
N LYS A 182 -2.35 19.04 1.25
CA LYS A 182 -3.46 18.89 0.31
C LYS A 182 -2.94 18.68 -1.11
N LEU A 183 -3.58 17.77 -1.83
CA LEU A 183 -3.20 17.39 -3.19
C LEU A 183 -4.06 18.14 -4.21
N ARG A 184 -3.39 18.73 -5.21
CA ARG A 184 -4.01 19.47 -6.32
C ARG A 184 -3.33 19.14 -7.65
N ASN A 185 -3.92 19.63 -8.74
CA ASN A 185 -3.35 19.58 -10.09
C ASN A 185 -3.05 18.16 -10.61
N GLY A 186 -3.88 17.18 -10.24
CA GLY A 186 -3.60 15.78 -10.53
C GLY A 186 -4.81 14.86 -10.48
N GLN A 187 -4.53 13.56 -10.53
CA GLN A 187 -5.48 12.47 -10.53
C GLN A 187 -5.05 11.38 -9.55
N LEU A 188 -6.03 10.81 -8.82
CA LEU A 188 -5.82 9.66 -7.95
C LEU A 188 -5.98 8.36 -8.75
N VAL A 189 -5.04 7.43 -8.57
CA VAL A 189 -5.09 6.07 -9.07
C VAL A 189 -4.93 5.11 -7.90
N THR A 190 -5.75 4.07 -7.84
CA THR A 190 -5.74 3.09 -6.75
C THR A 190 -5.27 1.75 -7.28
N VAL A 191 -4.28 1.16 -6.63
CA VAL A 191 -3.78 -0.19 -6.90
C VAL A 191 -3.76 -1.00 -5.59
N PRO A 192 -3.69 -2.34 -5.65
CA PRO A 192 -3.49 -3.14 -4.45
C PRO A 192 -2.21 -2.72 -3.71
N PRO A 193 -2.25 -2.51 -2.37
CA PRO A 193 -1.09 -2.04 -1.61
C PRO A 193 0.11 -2.98 -1.70
N ALA A 194 -0.13 -4.28 -1.92
CA ALA A 194 0.92 -5.28 -2.09
C ALA A 194 1.80 -5.06 -3.33
N LEU A 195 1.35 -4.26 -4.32
CA LEU A 195 2.13 -3.92 -5.51
C LEU A 195 3.06 -2.72 -5.28
N ILE A 196 2.87 -1.95 -4.21
CA ILE A 196 3.75 -0.83 -3.86
C ILE A 196 4.91 -1.36 -3.04
N ARG A 197 6.12 -1.33 -3.61
CA ARG A 197 7.33 -1.65 -2.87
C ARG A 197 7.78 -0.43 -2.05
N ARG A 198 8.37 -0.69 -0.89
CA ARG A 198 9.04 0.33 -0.08
C ARG A 198 10.29 0.81 -0.82
N LEU A 199 10.33 2.10 -1.18
CA LEU A 199 11.45 2.73 -1.88
C LEU A 199 12.13 3.74 -0.95
N LYS A 200 13.35 4.18 -1.33
CA LYS A 200 14.05 5.24 -0.61
C LYS A 200 13.27 6.57 -0.65
N SER A 201 12.60 6.84 -1.77
CA SER A 201 11.70 7.98 -1.94
C SER A 201 10.44 7.49 -2.65
N HIS A 202 9.29 7.88 -2.11
CA HIS A 202 7.98 7.66 -2.72
C HIS A 202 7.51 8.87 -3.56
N PHE A 203 8.31 9.93 -3.60
CA PHE A 203 8.17 11.04 -4.54
C PHE A 203 9.06 10.75 -5.74
N ILE A 204 8.44 10.62 -6.92
CA ILE A 204 9.12 10.32 -8.18
C ILE A 204 8.74 11.41 -9.18
N SER A 205 9.73 12.04 -9.80
CA SER A 205 9.51 13.01 -10.88
C SER A 205 9.90 12.36 -12.19
N LEU A 206 8.94 12.24 -13.11
CA LEU A 206 9.17 11.71 -14.45
C LEU A 206 9.64 12.83 -15.39
N PRO A 207 10.49 12.52 -16.40
CA PRO A 207 11.02 13.51 -17.33
C PRO A 207 9.94 14.14 -18.24
N CYS A 208 8.72 13.62 -18.20
CA CYS A 208 7.56 14.14 -18.93
C CYS A 208 6.83 15.30 -18.25
N GLY A 209 7.39 15.87 -17.16
CA GLY A 209 6.76 16.97 -16.43
C GLY A 209 5.59 16.51 -15.54
N VAL A 210 5.62 15.25 -15.10
CA VAL A 210 4.63 14.65 -14.20
C VAL A 210 5.33 14.18 -12.92
N ASP A 211 4.76 14.53 -11.78
CA ASP A 211 5.17 14.03 -10.47
C ASP A 211 4.22 12.93 -9.99
N LEU A 212 4.81 11.94 -9.33
CA LEU A 212 4.14 10.78 -8.74
C LEU A 212 4.39 10.74 -7.25
N ILE A 213 3.32 10.48 -6.50
CA ILE A 213 3.37 10.17 -5.07
C ILE A 213 2.83 8.76 -4.89
N LEU A 214 3.71 7.81 -4.61
CA LEU A 214 3.38 6.41 -4.38
C LEU A 214 3.04 6.18 -2.90
N GLY A 215 1.77 6.30 -2.52
CA GLY A 215 1.33 5.93 -1.17
C GLY A 215 1.48 4.43 -0.94
N LEU A 216 2.10 4.03 0.18
CA LEU A 216 2.28 2.62 0.57
C LEU A 216 0.94 1.87 0.76
N ASN A 217 -0.14 2.63 0.92
CA ASN A 217 -1.49 2.13 1.01
C ASN A 217 -2.15 1.81 -0.35
N GLY A 218 -1.41 1.94 -1.46
CA GLY A 218 -1.90 1.69 -2.80
C GLY A 218 -2.65 2.87 -3.43
N TYR A 219 -2.73 4.00 -2.73
CA TYR A 219 -3.25 5.25 -3.29
C TYR A 219 -2.08 6.03 -3.91
N ILE A 220 -2.15 6.23 -5.22
CA ILE A 220 -1.12 6.91 -6.01
C ILE A 220 -1.69 8.23 -6.53
N TRP A 221 -0.96 9.31 -6.30
CA TRP A 221 -1.29 10.61 -6.87
C TRP A 221 -0.39 10.91 -8.07
N VAL A 222 -1.01 11.27 -9.20
CA VAL A 222 -0.33 11.65 -10.44
C VAL A 222 -0.64 13.11 -10.73
N SER A 223 0.35 14.00 -10.68
CA SER A 223 0.14 15.44 -10.83
C SER A 223 1.12 16.10 -11.78
N LYS A 224 0.79 17.31 -12.22
CA LYS A 224 1.73 18.19 -12.91
C LYS A 224 2.99 18.40 -12.05
N HIS A 225 4.16 18.43 -12.70
CA HIS A 225 5.41 18.74 -12.03
C HIS A 225 5.39 20.14 -11.39
N MET A 226 5.73 20.21 -10.11
CA MET A 226 5.90 21.48 -9.39
C MET A 226 7.35 21.62 -8.96
N SER A 227 7.99 22.75 -9.30
CA SER A 227 9.36 22.99 -8.89
C SER A 227 9.45 23.09 -7.36
N GLN A 228 10.58 22.65 -6.79
CA GLN A 228 10.78 22.72 -5.33
C GLN A 228 10.64 24.15 -4.80
N SER A 229 11.06 25.16 -5.56
CA SER A 229 10.87 26.58 -5.23
C SER A 229 9.40 27.01 -5.16
N GLN A 230 8.55 26.45 -6.02
CA GLN A 230 7.10 26.70 -5.98
C GLN A 230 6.46 25.96 -4.82
N GLN A 231 6.87 24.71 -4.54
CA GLN A 231 6.39 23.96 -3.38
C GLN A 231 6.76 24.65 -2.06
N GLU A 232 7.98 25.15 -1.94
CA GLU A 232 8.41 25.91 -0.76
C GLU A 232 7.66 27.24 -0.67
N GLY A 233 7.54 27.99 -1.77
CA GLY A 233 6.80 29.25 -1.82
C GLY A 233 5.33 29.10 -1.42
N ASP A 234 4.64 28.11 -2.00
CA ASP A 234 3.26 27.77 -1.65
C ASP A 234 3.16 27.34 -0.19
N ALA A 235 4.16 26.62 0.36
CA ALA A 235 4.14 26.22 1.76
C ALA A 235 4.28 27.40 2.75
N PHE A 236 4.85 28.53 2.31
CA PHE A 236 4.86 29.79 3.05
C PHE A 236 3.57 30.60 2.85
N ASP A 237 2.95 30.51 1.66
CA ASP A 237 1.64 31.10 1.39
C ASP A 237 0.53 30.18 1.90
N GLY A 238 0.18 30.40 3.16
CA GLY A 238 -0.81 29.60 3.85
C GLY A 238 -2.20 29.51 3.19
N GLU A 239 -2.56 30.44 2.31
CA GLU A 239 -3.81 30.39 1.54
C GLU A 239 -3.69 29.46 0.32
N ALA A 240 -2.50 29.38 -0.28
CA ALA A 240 -2.21 28.49 -1.40
C ALA A 240 -2.19 27.00 -0.99
N VAL A 241 -1.66 26.66 0.19
CA VAL A 241 -1.54 25.26 0.68
C VAL A 241 -2.87 24.54 0.77
N TYR A 242 -3.93 25.26 1.18
CA TYR A 242 -5.24 24.67 1.45
C TYR A 242 -6.28 24.99 0.38
N SER A 243 -5.87 25.69 -0.68
CA SER A 243 -6.74 26.03 -1.80
C SER A 243 -7.26 24.80 -2.53
N ASN A 244 -8.57 24.81 -2.82
CA ASN A 244 -9.23 23.83 -3.68
C ASN A 244 -9.13 24.15 -5.17
N ARG A 245 -8.49 25.27 -5.54
CA ARG A 245 -8.37 25.68 -6.94
C ARG A 245 -7.13 25.07 -7.57
N ASN A 246 -7.37 24.31 -8.63
CA ASN A 246 -6.33 23.84 -9.52
C ASN A 246 -5.86 24.95 -10.45
N ASP A 247 -4.59 24.90 -10.82
CA ASP A 247 -3.97 25.78 -11.81
C ASP A 247 -4.36 25.36 -13.23
N GLU A 248 -4.10 26.23 -14.19
CA GLU A 248 -4.26 25.88 -15.59
C GLU A 248 -3.16 24.89 -16.02
N ILE A 249 -3.61 23.73 -16.49
CA ILE A 249 -2.74 22.64 -16.98
C ILE A 249 -2.97 22.52 -18.49
N ASP A 250 -1.88 22.60 -19.25
CA ASP A 250 -1.87 22.47 -20.70
C ASP A 250 -2.28 21.07 -21.16
N GLY A 251 -2.71 20.97 -22.42
CA GLY A 251 -3.20 19.71 -22.98
C GLY A 251 -2.15 18.59 -22.99
N ALA A 252 -0.88 18.92 -23.27
CA ALA A 252 0.20 17.93 -23.32
C ALA A 252 0.46 17.32 -21.94
N THR A 253 0.52 18.14 -20.88
CA THR A 253 0.65 17.65 -19.50
C THR A 253 -0.54 16.81 -19.07
N ARG A 254 -1.79 17.18 -19.45
CA ARG A 254 -2.98 16.36 -19.14
C ARG A 254 -2.93 14.99 -19.81
N ILE A 255 -2.45 14.94 -21.05
CA ILE A 255 -2.22 13.68 -21.79
C ILE A 255 -1.16 12.84 -21.08
N ALA A 256 -0.05 13.45 -20.65
CA ALA A 256 1.01 12.77 -19.90
C ALA A 256 0.50 12.18 -18.57
N ILE A 257 -0.27 12.95 -17.79
CA ILE A 257 -0.91 12.48 -16.54
C ILE A 257 -1.83 11.29 -16.83
N SER A 258 -2.63 11.37 -17.89
CA SER A 258 -3.56 10.31 -18.28
C SER A 258 -2.82 9.04 -18.74
N ARG A 259 -1.73 9.20 -19.50
CA ARG A 259 -0.88 8.10 -19.96
C ARG A 259 -0.24 7.35 -18.79
N VAL A 260 0.40 8.09 -17.88
CA VAL A 260 1.01 7.51 -16.66
C VAL A 260 -0.04 6.83 -15.79
N SER A 261 -1.21 7.45 -15.63
CA SER A 261 -2.32 6.86 -14.87
C SER A 261 -2.81 5.53 -15.49
N ASN A 262 -2.86 5.44 -16.82
CA ASN A 262 -3.26 4.21 -17.50
C ASN A 262 -2.18 3.12 -17.39
N ILE A 263 -0.90 3.46 -17.52
CA ILE A 263 0.21 2.52 -17.30
C ILE A 263 0.12 1.90 -15.90
N ILE A 264 -0.09 2.73 -14.87
CA ILE A 264 -0.23 2.25 -13.48
C ILE A 264 -1.44 1.31 -13.34
N ARG A 265 -2.56 1.59 -14.02
CA ARG A 265 -3.74 0.71 -14.01
C ARG A 265 -3.46 -0.63 -14.69
N VAL A 266 -2.77 -0.62 -15.83
CA VAL A 266 -2.36 -1.84 -16.54
C VAL A 266 -1.46 -2.68 -15.64
N PHE A 267 -0.41 -2.11 -15.06
CA PHE A 267 0.46 -2.82 -14.11
C PHE A 267 -0.28 -3.33 -12.87
N GLY A 268 -1.26 -2.55 -12.38
CA GLY A 268 -2.16 -2.99 -11.33
C GLY A 268 -3.00 -4.22 -11.70
N ALA A 269 -3.49 -4.28 -12.95
CA ALA A 269 -4.28 -5.41 -13.46
C ALA A 269 -3.44 -6.68 -13.69
N HIS A 270 -2.18 -6.52 -14.11
CA HIS A 270 -1.24 -7.63 -14.30
C HIS A 270 -0.46 -8.03 -13.04
N PHE A 271 -0.80 -7.46 -11.88
CA PHE A 271 -0.14 -7.72 -10.59
C PHE A 271 1.38 -7.47 -10.60
N ILE A 272 1.83 -6.48 -11.37
CA ILE A 272 3.25 -6.13 -11.47
C ILE A 272 3.60 -5.14 -10.36
N PRO A 273 4.61 -5.43 -9.52
CA PRO A 273 5.07 -4.48 -8.52
C PRO A 273 5.62 -3.21 -9.15
N LEU A 274 5.20 -2.05 -8.66
CA LEU A 274 5.60 -0.76 -9.21
C LEU A 274 6.98 -0.35 -8.67
N THR A 275 7.87 0.04 -9.59
CA THR A 275 9.16 0.68 -9.30
C THR A 275 9.30 1.95 -10.15
N ASP A 276 10.21 2.83 -9.74
CA ASP A 276 10.56 4.04 -10.48
C ASP A 276 11.11 3.73 -11.87
N THR A 277 11.99 2.73 -11.99
CA THR A 277 12.56 2.26 -13.26
C THR A 277 11.49 1.74 -14.22
N LEU A 278 10.61 0.86 -13.73
CA LEU A 278 9.55 0.25 -14.51
C LEU A 278 8.57 1.30 -15.06
N LEU A 279 8.21 2.28 -14.24
CA LEU A 279 7.30 3.36 -14.65
C LEU A 279 7.93 4.27 -15.71
N LEU A 280 9.24 4.49 -15.64
CA LEU A 280 9.97 5.27 -16.64
C LEU A 280 10.04 4.54 -17.98
N GLU A 281 10.49 3.28 -17.99
CA GLU A 281 10.58 2.44 -19.19
C GLU A 281 9.22 2.26 -19.85
N ALA A 282 8.18 2.04 -19.05
CA ALA A 282 6.81 1.92 -19.55
C ALA A 282 6.30 3.22 -20.19
N TYR A 283 6.68 4.36 -19.63
CA TYR A 283 6.32 5.65 -20.20
C TYR A 283 7.02 5.89 -21.54
N GLU A 284 8.32 5.57 -21.63
CA GLU A 284 9.10 5.66 -22.87
C GLU A 284 8.51 4.75 -23.96
N TRP A 285 8.23 3.49 -23.63
CA TRP A 285 7.57 2.56 -24.56
C TRP A 285 6.21 3.09 -25.03
N ALA A 286 5.39 3.62 -24.11
CA ALA A 286 4.07 4.16 -24.46
C ALA A 286 4.14 5.43 -25.33
N VAL A 287 5.26 6.17 -25.29
CA VAL A 287 5.52 7.30 -26.20
C VAL A 287 5.94 6.78 -27.58
N GLU A 288 6.78 5.75 -27.65
CA GLU A 288 7.28 5.17 -28.91
C GLU A 288 6.18 4.51 -29.75
N GLN A 289 5.15 3.94 -29.12
CA GLN A 289 4.04 3.32 -29.86
C GLN A 289 3.16 4.33 -30.63
N GLU A 290 3.36 5.64 -30.44
CA GLU A 290 2.60 6.75 -31.08
C GLU A 290 1.05 6.61 -31.00
N GLY A 291 0.55 5.79 -30.07
CA GLY A 291 -0.87 5.49 -29.89
C GLY A 291 -1.62 6.53 -29.05
N ASP A 292 -2.95 6.50 -29.11
CA ASP A 292 -3.79 7.31 -28.25
C ASP A 292 -3.76 6.76 -26.81
N VAL A 293 -3.95 7.62 -25.82
CA VAL A 293 -3.88 7.25 -24.39
C VAL A 293 -4.92 6.20 -24.03
N ARG A 294 -6.05 6.16 -24.73
CA ARG A 294 -7.11 5.15 -24.56
C ARG A 294 -6.69 3.76 -25.03
N ASP A 295 -5.80 3.67 -26.01
CA ASP A 295 -5.42 2.40 -26.62
C ASP A 295 -4.60 1.55 -25.65
N LEU A 296 -3.90 2.19 -24.70
CA LEU A 296 -3.19 1.52 -23.60
C LEU A 296 -4.09 0.68 -22.69
N LEU A 297 -5.40 0.93 -22.68
CA LEU A 297 -6.35 0.16 -21.88
C LEU A 297 -6.91 -1.05 -22.64
N GLN A 298 -6.57 -1.23 -23.91
CA GLN A 298 -6.90 -2.45 -24.64
C GLN A 298 -6.02 -3.59 -24.14
N GLU A 299 -6.61 -4.77 -23.97
CA GLU A 299 -5.92 -5.95 -23.44
C GLU A 299 -4.66 -6.30 -24.25
N ASP A 300 -4.76 -6.31 -25.58
CA ASP A 300 -3.63 -6.63 -26.47
C ASP A 300 -2.43 -5.68 -26.28
N VAL A 301 -2.70 -4.37 -26.13
CA VAL A 301 -1.67 -3.34 -25.96
C VAL A 301 -1.10 -3.37 -24.55
N GLY A 302 -1.95 -3.58 -23.54
CA GLY A 302 -1.55 -3.72 -22.14
C GLY A 302 -0.65 -4.94 -21.93
N ASP A 303 -1.02 -6.09 -22.51
CA ASP A 303 -0.22 -7.32 -22.50
C ASP A 303 1.13 -7.11 -23.18
N ALA A 304 1.14 -6.42 -24.34
CA ALA A 304 2.37 -6.11 -25.05
C ALA A 304 3.29 -5.19 -24.21
N LEU A 305 2.75 -4.14 -23.59
CA LEU A 305 3.49 -3.24 -22.69
C LEU A 305 4.13 -4.04 -21.54
N VAL A 306 3.35 -4.90 -20.91
CA VAL A 306 3.82 -5.72 -19.79
C VAL A 306 4.92 -6.67 -20.24
N ALA A 307 4.72 -7.38 -21.34
CA ALA A 307 5.68 -8.35 -21.85
C ALA A 307 7.01 -7.69 -22.23
N THR A 308 6.99 -6.50 -22.84
CA THR A 308 8.22 -5.79 -23.24
C THR A 308 8.97 -5.22 -22.04
N VAL A 309 8.28 -4.56 -21.11
CA VAL A 309 8.94 -3.89 -19.98
C VAL A 309 9.44 -4.89 -18.95
N THR A 310 8.70 -5.98 -18.70
CA THR A 310 9.14 -7.02 -17.75
C THR A 310 10.27 -7.90 -18.29
N ALA A 311 10.44 -8.01 -19.62
CA ALA A 311 11.55 -8.78 -20.20
C ALA A 311 12.93 -8.11 -20.01
N HIS A 312 12.97 -6.81 -19.72
CA HIS A 312 14.21 -6.06 -19.54
C HIS A 312 14.68 -5.97 -18.06
N ASN A 313 13.86 -6.40 -17.11
CA ASN A 313 14.14 -6.41 -15.66
C ASN A 313 14.35 -7.83 -15.12
#